data_AF-A0A5E4HQ17-F1
#
_entry.id   AF-A0A5E4HQ17-F1
#
_cell.length_a   1.000
_cell.length_b   1.000
_cell.length_c   1.000
_cell.angle_alpha   90.00
_cell.angle_beta   90.00
_cell.angle_gamma   90.00
#
_symmetry.space_group_name_H-M   'P 1'
#
loop_
_entity.id
_entity.type
_entity.pdbx_description
1 polymer ?
#
loop_
_entity_poly.entity_id
_entity_poly.type
_entity_poly.pdbx_seq_one_letter_code
_entity_poly.pdbx_strand_id
1 'polypeptide(L)'
;MTTKTIILAGFIYLLALFAAPVHAADNSCLNCHEKLTAFNETEKEFNDIRIKHLQRDVACSLECHVTTIDKIAKSNYEQWTNSKHAMFNVTCDNCHGGNTSSDVKEVAHIGVSRSSDSNSSVFYRNVPDTCGKCHKDELNQFKESLHYQNLKALKQAPSCDTCHMPHEFKVLNASQFQDLCSSCHNIDMNIAPDVPEQAVNAINNADKLKNEIRIADADVKQAKQQGKDVTAAQKELDAAIAIRDNLPILWHSFNLPNFQNVTDTGITHARASQADSGFPPAKPSTPGFEIILSLAGIISIYLLMHRRR
;
A
#
# COMPACT_ATOMS: atom_id res chain seq x y z
N MET A 1 22.05 -0.38 -47.21
CA MET A 1 21.49 -0.27 -45.85
C MET A 1 21.28 -1.67 -45.32
N THR A 2 21.94 -2.02 -44.21
CA THR A 2 22.07 -3.38 -43.71
C THR A 2 20.84 -3.82 -42.92
N THR A 3 20.52 -5.11 -42.97
CA THR A 3 19.35 -5.78 -42.39
C THR A 3 19.12 -5.50 -40.89
N LYS A 4 20.15 -5.02 -40.18
CA LYS A 4 20.08 -4.59 -38.77
C LYS A 4 19.27 -3.32 -38.56
N THR A 5 19.17 -2.42 -39.54
CA THR A 5 18.43 -1.15 -39.40
C THR A 5 16.90 -1.36 -39.49
N ILE A 6 16.46 -2.42 -40.17
CA ILE A 6 15.03 -2.74 -40.36
C ILE A 6 14.43 -3.38 -39.09
N ILE A 7 15.21 -4.19 -38.36
CA ILE A 7 14.76 -4.86 -37.12
C ILE A 7 14.62 -3.84 -35.98
N LEU A 8 15.51 -2.85 -35.90
CA LEU A 8 15.43 -1.80 -34.87
C LEU A 8 14.23 -0.85 -35.09
N ALA A 9 13.93 -0.52 -36.35
CA ALA A 9 12.75 0.29 -36.71
C ALA A 9 11.44 -0.46 -36.44
N GLY A 10 11.39 -1.77 -36.69
CA GLY A 10 10.23 -2.61 -36.39
C GLY A 10 9.93 -2.73 -34.89
N PHE A 11 10.97 -2.78 -34.04
CA PHE A 11 10.80 -2.83 -32.58
C PHE A 11 10.34 -1.48 -31.99
N ILE A 12 10.81 -0.36 -32.53
CA ILE A 12 10.36 0.98 -32.12
C ILE A 12 8.89 1.21 -32.53
N TYR A 13 8.46 0.70 -33.68
CA TYR A 13 7.07 0.79 -34.12
C TYR A 13 6.13 -0.11 -33.29
N LEU A 14 6.60 -1.27 -32.82
CA LEU A 14 5.82 -2.15 -31.94
C LEU A 14 5.67 -1.57 -30.51
N LEU A 15 6.67 -0.83 -30.03
CA LEU A 15 6.60 -0.09 -28.76
C LEU A 15 5.68 1.14 -28.83
N ALA A 16 5.60 1.79 -30.00
CA ALA A 16 4.68 2.92 -30.20
C ALA A 16 3.20 2.49 -30.23
N LEU A 17 2.90 1.22 -30.55
CA LEU A 17 1.52 0.68 -30.50
C LEU A 17 1.01 0.44 -29.07
N PHE A 18 1.87 0.44 -28.05
CA PHE A 18 1.48 0.38 -26.64
C PHE A 18 1.49 1.75 -25.94
N ALA A 19 1.88 2.82 -26.64
CA ALA A 19 1.72 4.20 -26.20
C ALA A 19 0.48 4.82 -26.83
N ALA A 20 -0.65 4.09 -26.83
CA ALA A 20 -1.93 4.76 -26.99
C ALA A 20 -2.08 5.68 -25.77
N PRO A 21 -2.36 6.98 -25.93
CA PRO A 21 -2.84 7.77 -24.81
C PRO A 21 -4.06 7.01 -24.29
N VAL A 22 -4.05 6.65 -23.02
CA VAL A 22 -5.24 6.20 -22.30
C VAL A 22 -6.25 7.30 -22.56
N HIS A 23 -7.14 7.10 -23.52
CA HIS A 23 -8.29 7.95 -23.68
C HIS A 23 -9.08 7.69 -22.42
N ALA A 24 -8.97 8.60 -21.44
CA ALA A 24 -9.87 8.64 -20.32
C ALA A 24 -11.27 8.52 -20.91
N ALA A 25 -12.07 7.57 -20.41
CA ALA A 25 -13.44 7.39 -20.91
C ALA A 25 -14.14 8.75 -20.95
N ASP A 26 -14.89 9.03 -22.02
CA ASP A 26 -15.63 10.28 -22.20
C ASP A 26 -16.52 10.52 -20.96
N ASN A 27 -16.03 11.37 -20.05
CA ASN A 27 -16.63 11.62 -18.75
C ASN A 27 -16.52 13.11 -18.47
N SER A 28 -17.68 13.78 -18.32
CA SER A 28 -17.71 15.23 -18.15
C SER A 28 -17.01 15.70 -16.87
N CYS A 29 -16.98 14.87 -15.82
CA CYS A 29 -16.25 15.16 -14.60
C CYS A 29 -14.75 15.25 -14.88
N LEU A 30 -14.18 14.28 -15.59
CA LEU A 30 -12.76 14.29 -15.95
C LEU A 30 -12.43 15.47 -16.87
N ASN A 31 -13.21 15.66 -17.93
CA ASN A 31 -12.97 16.69 -18.94
C ASN A 31 -13.04 18.13 -18.38
N CYS A 32 -14.01 18.39 -17.49
CA CYS A 32 -14.19 19.71 -16.89
C CYS A 32 -13.18 19.94 -15.75
N HIS A 33 -13.03 18.96 -14.85
CA HIS A 33 -12.12 19.12 -13.70
C HIS A 33 -10.65 19.12 -14.11
N GLU A 34 -10.24 18.43 -15.18
CA GLU A 34 -8.90 18.54 -15.77
C GLU A 34 -8.59 20.01 -16.14
N LYS A 35 -9.49 20.66 -16.89
CA LYS A 35 -9.32 22.04 -17.35
C LYS A 35 -9.34 23.05 -16.20
N LEU A 36 -10.07 22.76 -15.12
CA LEU A 36 -10.04 23.56 -13.90
C LEU A 36 -8.72 23.38 -13.12
N THR A 37 -8.03 22.24 -13.29
CA THR A 37 -6.75 21.95 -12.61
C THR A 37 -5.52 22.49 -13.35
N ALA A 38 -5.64 22.75 -14.65
CA ALA A 38 -4.57 23.35 -15.45
C ALA A 38 -4.52 24.87 -15.28
N PHE A 39 -3.50 25.33 -14.54
CA PHE A 39 -2.99 26.71 -14.38
C PHE A 39 -3.85 27.85 -14.98
N ASN A 40 -4.54 28.60 -14.12
CA ASN A 40 -4.97 29.94 -14.52
C ASN A 40 -3.73 30.82 -14.83
N GLU A 41 -3.86 31.83 -15.69
CA GLU A 41 -2.74 32.72 -16.08
C GLU A 41 -2.04 33.34 -14.87
N THR A 42 -2.81 33.59 -13.81
CA THR A 42 -2.35 34.09 -12.51
C THR A 42 -1.40 33.13 -11.79
N GLU A 43 -1.62 31.82 -11.83
CA GLU A 43 -0.74 30.80 -11.24
C GLU A 43 0.55 30.62 -12.04
N LYS A 44 0.51 30.82 -13.37
CA LYS A 44 1.72 30.85 -14.20
C LYS A 44 2.59 32.06 -13.84
N GLU A 45 1.96 33.22 -13.65
CA GLU A 45 2.63 34.43 -13.17
C GLU A 45 3.22 34.26 -11.77
N PHE A 46 2.49 33.62 -10.84
CA PHE A 46 2.99 33.33 -9.50
C PHE A 46 4.14 32.29 -9.48
N ASN A 47 4.12 31.31 -10.38
CA ASN A 47 5.24 30.38 -10.55
C ASN A 47 6.50 31.08 -11.09
N ASP A 48 6.35 32.00 -12.05
CA ASP A 48 7.46 32.83 -12.53
C ASP A 48 8.02 33.71 -11.41
N ILE A 49 7.16 34.27 -10.57
CA ILE A 49 7.56 35.02 -9.38
C ILE A 49 8.32 34.10 -8.40
N ARG A 50 7.86 32.88 -8.16
CA ARG A 50 8.53 31.89 -7.29
C ARG A 50 9.93 31.54 -7.78
N ILE A 51 10.09 31.24 -9.08
CA ILE A 51 11.40 30.96 -9.68
C ILE A 51 12.35 32.15 -9.53
N LYS A 52 11.85 33.38 -9.74
CA LYS A 52 12.62 34.60 -9.53
C LYS A 52 13.04 34.83 -8.06
N HIS A 53 12.27 34.36 -7.08
CA HIS A 53 12.62 34.44 -5.66
C HIS A 53 13.65 33.38 -5.25
N LEU A 54 13.50 32.14 -5.75
CA LEU A 54 14.47 31.07 -5.52
C LEU A 54 15.84 31.38 -6.15
N GLN A 55 15.86 32.01 -7.32
CA GLN A 55 17.10 32.52 -7.95
C GLN A 55 17.77 33.66 -7.17
N ARG A 56 17.05 34.28 -6.22
CA ARG A 56 17.52 35.41 -5.40
C ARG A 56 17.68 35.05 -3.92
N ASP A 57 17.57 33.76 -3.59
CA ASP A 57 17.74 33.21 -2.24
C ASP A 57 16.83 33.87 -1.18
N VAL A 58 15.62 34.27 -1.59
CA VAL A 58 14.62 34.85 -0.68
C VAL A 58 13.78 33.74 -0.06
N ALA A 59 13.83 33.62 1.27
CA ALA A 59 13.05 32.63 2.02
C ALA A 59 11.53 32.88 1.87
N CYS A 60 10.78 31.83 1.53
CA CYS A 60 9.32 31.89 1.35
C CYS A 60 8.60 31.41 2.61
N SER A 61 7.63 32.16 3.14
CA SER A 61 6.66 31.62 4.10
C SER A 61 5.49 30.98 3.33
N LEU A 62 5.26 29.70 3.57
CA LEU A 62 4.21 28.92 2.87
C LEU A 62 2.77 29.32 3.24
N GLU A 63 2.61 30.24 4.19
CA GLU A 63 1.35 30.54 4.85
C GLU A 63 0.48 31.54 4.06
N CYS A 64 1.07 32.32 3.15
CA CYS A 64 0.36 33.38 2.41
C CYS A 64 -0.21 33.00 1.04
N HIS A 65 0.01 31.78 0.52
CA HIS A 65 -0.28 31.44 -0.90
C HIS A 65 -1.43 30.45 -1.15
N VAL A 66 -2.32 30.22 -0.19
CA VAL A 66 -3.26 29.08 -0.30
C VAL A 66 -4.71 29.50 -0.10
N THR A 67 -5.42 29.74 -1.20
CA THR A 67 -6.89 29.70 -1.24
C THR A 67 -7.36 28.28 -0.98
N THR A 68 -8.20 28.09 0.04
CA THR A 68 -8.66 26.80 0.55
C THR A 68 -9.39 25.94 -0.50
N ILE A 69 -9.96 26.57 -1.55
CA ILE A 69 -10.64 25.87 -2.65
C ILE A 69 -9.63 25.29 -3.67
N ASP A 70 -8.53 26.00 -3.94
CA ASP A 70 -7.50 25.59 -4.91
C ASP A 70 -6.63 24.45 -4.37
N LYS A 71 -6.48 24.33 -3.05
CA LYS A 71 -5.78 23.18 -2.44
C LYS A 71 -6.57 21.88 -2.50
N ILE A 72 -7.91 21.93 -2.54
CA ILE A 72 -8.75 20.73 -2.42
C ILE A 72 -9.03 20.13 -3.81
N ALA A 73 -9.41 20.95 -4.80
CA ALA A 73 -9.78 20.45 -6.13
C ALA A 73 -8.55 20.10 -7.00
N LYS A 74 -7.51 20.95 -7.01
CA LYS A 74 -6.23 20.73 -7.72
C LYS A 74 -5.54 19.46 -7.25
N SER A 75 -5.53 19.27 -5.92
CA SER A 75 -4.94 18.11 -5.27
C SER A 75 -5.70 16.82 -5.56
N ASN A 76 -7.04 16.83 -5.59
CA ASN A 76 -7.81 15.60 -5.70
C ASN A 76 -7.80 15.01 -7.12
N TYR A 77 -7.94 15.84 -8.16
CA TYR A 77 -7.85 15.36 -9.55
C TYR A 77 -6.44 14.86 -9.86
N GLU A 78 -5.40 15.63 -9.51
CA GLU A 78 -4.01 15.22 -9.72
C GLU A 78 -3.65 13.94 -8.94
N GLN A 79 -4.05 13.84 -7.67
CA GLN A 79 -3.88 12.60 -6.90
C GLN A 79 -4.59 11.44 -7.61
N TRP A 80 -5.85 11.64 -8.02
CA TRP A 80 -6.62 10.63 -8.72
C TRP A 80 -5.94 10.17 -10.00
N THR A 81 -5.46 11.08 -10.85
CA THR A 81 -4.76 10.72 -12.10
C THR A 81 -3.53 9.85 -11.86
N ASN A 82 -2.88 10.00 -10.71
CA ASN A 82 -1.71 9.21 -10.32
C ASN A 82 -2.06 7.93 -9.55
N SER A 83 -3.34 7.69 -9.28
CA SER A 83 -3.82 6.53 -8.50
C SER A 83 -4.02 5.29 -9.36
N LYS A 84 -4.09 4.14 -8.68
CA LYS A 84 -4.52 2.89 -9.32
C LYS A 84 -5.96 2.98 -9.85
N HIS A 85 -6.83 3.74 -9.20
CA HIS A 85 -8.21 3.92 -9.66
C HIS A 85 -8.27 4.56 -11.06
N ALA A 86 -7.47 5.60 -11.33
CA ALA A 86 -7.38 6.16 -12.68
C ALA A 86 -6.83 5.15 -13.70
N MET A 87 -5.81 4.36 -13.33
CA MET A 87 -5.26 3.32 -14.22
C MET A 87 -6.32 2.28 -14.63
N PHE A 88 -7.30 2.01 -13.77
CA PHE A 88 -8.42 1.10 -14.03
C PHE A 88 -9.72 1.82 -14.46
N ASN A 89 -9.64 3.09 -14.83
CA ASN A 89 -10.76 3.90 -15.32
C ASN A 89 -11.96 3.96 -14.34
N VAL A 90 -11.67 3.98 -13.04
CA VAL A 90 -12.66 4.28 -12.00
C VAL A 90 -12.80 5.80 -11.89
N THR A 91 -13.92 6.32 -12.35
CA THR A 91 -14.19 7.76 -12.48
C THR A 91 -14.84 8.34 -11.21
N CYS A 92 -14.85 9.67 -11.10
CA CYS A 92 -15.30 10.38 -9.88
C CYS A 92 -16.72 9.96 -9.44
N ASP A 93 -17.61 9.74 -10.39
CA ASP A 93 -19.00 9.38 -10.16
C ASP A 93 -19.20 8.00 -9.51
N ASN A 94 -18.24 7.07 -9.68
CA ASN A 94 -18.32 5.76 -9.05
C ASN A 94 -18.34 5.85 -7.51
N CYS A 95 -17.69 6.90 -6.99
CA CYS A 95 -17.66 7.21 -5.56
C CYS A 95 -18.59 8.36 -5.19
N HIS A 96 -18.54 9.49 -5.91
CA HIS A 96 -19.24 10.73 -5.54
C HIS A 96 -20.65 10.89 -6.13
N GLY A 97 -21.03 10.06 -7.10
CA GLY A 97 -22.26 10.24 -7.88
C GLY A 97 -22.14 11.37 -8.92
N GLY A 98 -23.27 11.94 -9.32
CA GLY A 98 -23.30 12.97 -10.37
C GLY A 98 -23.76 12.45 -11.72
N ASN A 99 -23.86 13.37 -12.68
CA ASN A 99 -24.23 13.09 -14.06
C ASN A 99 -23.01 13.30 -14.98
N THR A 100 -22.43 12.20 -15.43
CA THR A 100 -21.23 12.17 -16.29
C THR A 100 -21.49 12.58 -17.73
N SER A 101 -22.76 12.73 -18.14
CA SER A 101 -23.16 13.06 -19.50
C SER A 101 -23.34 14.56 -19.76
N SER A 102 -23.14 15.40 -18.75
CA SER A 102 -23.31 16.86 -18.86
C SER A 102 -22.08 17.58 -18.35
N ASP A 103 -21.61 18.58 -19.11
CA ASP A 103 -20.55 19.51 -18.73
C ASP A 103 -21.09 20.77 -18.01
N VAL A 104 -22.41 21.00 -18.05
CA VAL A 104 -23.08 22.03 -17.25
C VAL A 104 -22.95 21.69 -15.77
N LYS A 105 -22.24 22.53 -15.02
CA LYS A 105 -21.90 22.32 -13.60
C LYS A 105 -23.10 21.90 -12.75
N GLU A 106 -24.22 22.60 -12.86
CA GLU A 106 -25.39 22.38 -12.03
C GLU A 106 -26.03 21.00 -12.31
N VAL A 107 -26.01 20.58 -13.57
CA VAL A 107 -26.56 19.29 -14.02
C VAL A 107 -25.61 18.15 -13.69
N ALA A 108 -24.30 18.36 -13.88
CA ALA A 108 -23.24 17.40 -13.58
C ALA A 108 -23.19 17.03 -12.09
N HIS A 109 -23.46 18.00 -11.21
CA HIS A 109 -23.43 17.81 -9.76
C HIS A 109 -24.77 17.34 -9.15
N ILE A 110 -25.80 17.03 -9.95
CA ILE A 110 -27.04 16.43 -9.43
C ILE A 110 -26.70 15.09 -8.77
N GLY A 111 -27.00 14.96 -7.47
CA GLY A 111 -26.68 13.76 -6.69
C GLY A 111 -25.28 13.74 -6.10
N VAL A 112 -24.47 14.80 -6.27
CA VAL A 112 -23.20 14.97 -5.58
C VAL A 112 -23.43 15.76 -4.29
N SER A 113 -23.20 15.12 -3.14
CA SER A 113 -23.30 15.74 -1.81
C SER A 113 -21.93 16.04 -1.22
N ARG A 114 -21.86 17.08 -0.38
CA ARG A 114 -20.65 17.38 0.43
C ARG A 114 -20.30 16.18 1.30
N SER A 115 -19.01 15.92 1.53
CA SER A 115 -18.55 14.81 2.39
C SER A 115 -19.00 14.92 3.85
N SER A 116 -19.42 16.11 4.29
CA SER A 116 -20.00 16.35 5.62
C SER A 116 -21.48 15.97 5.73
N ASP A 117 -22.17 15.77 4.60
CA ASP A 117 -23.57 15.34 4.58
C ASP A 117 -23.65 13.84 4.87
N SER A 118 -24.45 13.44 5.85
CA SER A 118 -24.63 12.03 6.22
C SER A 118 -25.20 11.15 5.10
N ASN A 119 -25.86 11.74 4.11
CA ASN A 119 -26.39 11.04 2.93
C ASN A 119 -25.35 10.92 1.80
N SER A 120 -24.20 11.58 1.91
CA SER A 120 -23.14 11.45 0.91
C SER A 120 -22.56 10.04 0.92
N SER A 121 -22.33 9.47 -0.26
CA SER A 121 -21.63 8.20 -0.42
C SER A 121 -20.20 8.25 0.14
N VAL A 122 -19.58 9.43 0.20
CA VAL A 122 -18.24 9.64 0.75
C VAL A 122 -18.27 10.23 2.17
N PHE A 123 -19.41 10.18 2.84
CA PHE A 123 -19.47 10.42 4.28
C PHE A 123 -18.74 9.29 5.01
N TYR A 124 -17.91 9.60 6.01
CA TYR A 124 -16.99 8.63 6.62
C TYR A 124 -17.63 7.30 7.07
N ARG A 125 -18.91 7.28 7.49
CA ARG A 125 -19.64 6.05 7.86
C ARG A 125 -20.15 5.23 6.66
N ASN A 126 -20.29 5.87 5.51
CA ASN A 126 -20.74 5.29 4.24
C ASN A 126 -19.56 4.87 3.36
N VAL A 127 -18.35 5.39 3.62
CA VAL A 127 -17.13 5.06 2.88
C VAL A 127 -16.90 3.54 2.76
N PRO A 128 -17.04 2.71 3.81
CA PRO A 128 -16.86 1.26 3.66
C PRO A 128 -17.81 0.65 2.63
N ASP A 129 -19.06 1.11 2.60
CA ASP A 129 -20.08 0.62 1.66
C ASP A 129 -19.80 1.14 0.24
N THR A 130 -19.23 2.35 0.11
CA THR A 130 -18.78 2.90 -1.18
C THR A 130 -17.59 2.14 -1.76
N CYS A 131 -16.55 1.89 -0.96
CA CYS A 131 -15.38 1.10 -1.38
C CYS A 131 -15.79 -0.34 -1.71
N GLY A 132 -16.67 -0.93 -0.89
CA GLY A 132 -17.14 -2.30 -1.04
C GLY A 132 -18.05 -2.57 -2.24
N LYS A 133 -18.42 -1.55 -3.03
CA LYS A 133 -19.04 -1.76 -4.35
C LYS A 133 -18.12 -2.59 -5.25
N CYS A 134 -16.82 -2.35 -5.15
CA CYS A 134 -15.77 -3.05 -5.91
C CYS A 134 -14.90 -3.95 -5.00
N HIS A 135 -14.49 -3.47 -3.82
CA HIS A 135 -13.63 -4.17 -2.85
C HIS A 135 -14.44 -4.99 -1.84
N LYS A 136 -15.16 -6.00 -2.36
CA LYS A 136 -16.13 -6.77 -1.55
C LYS A 136 -15.46 -7.63 -0.50
N ASP A 137 -14.36 -8.28 -0.85
CA ASP A 137 -13.70 -9.23 0.04
C ASP A 137 -12.99 -8.50 1.18
N GLU A 138 -12.36 -7.37 0.89
CA GLU A 138 -11.77 -6.48 1.88
C GLU A 138 -12.85 -5.88 2.80
N LEU A 139 -14.01 -5.47 2.28
CA LEU A 139 -15.13 -5.02 3.10
C LEU A 139 -15.64 -6.15 4.00
N ASN A 140 -15.73 -7.38 3.49
CA ASN A 140 -16.21 -8.52 4.27
C ASN A 140 -15.26 -8.80 5.44
N GLN A 141 -13.95 -8.79 5.22
CA GLN A 141 -12.96 -8.92 6.29
C GLN A 141 -13.03 -7.72 7.25
N PHE A 142 -13.14 -6.49 6.74
CA PHE A 142 -13.23 -5.29 7.57
C PHE A 142 -14.44 -5.28 8.50
N LYS A 143 -15.59 -5.82 8.06
CA LYS A 143 -16.80 -5.98 8.88
C LYS A 143 -16.58 -6.83 10.13
N GLU A 144 -15.62 -7.75 10.11
CA GLU A 144 -15.28 -8.58 11.26
C GLU A 144 -14.47 -7.81 12.32
N SER A 145 -13.86 -6.68 11.95
CA SER A 145 -12.98 -5.91 12.82
C SER A 145 -13.74 -5.07 13.88
N LEU A 146 -13.09 -4.82 15.01
CA LEU A 146 -13.58 -3.87 16.02
C LEU A 146 -13.68 -2.44 15.48
N HIS A 147 -12.84 -2.05 14.52
CA HIS A 147 -12.93 -0.75 13.86
C HIS A 147 -14.29 -0.55 13.19
N TYR A 148 -14.71 -1.50 12.35
CA TYR A 148 -16.00 -1.41 11.67
C TYR A 148 -17.18 -1.45 12.67
N GLN A 149 -17.12 -2.35 13.66
CA GLN A 149 -18.17 -2.45 14.68
C GLN A 149 -18.33 -1.14 15.45
N ASN A 150 -17.22 -0.52 15.86
CA ASN A 150 -17.25 0.78 16.55
C ASN A 150 -17.72 1.92 15.63
N LEU A 151 -17.31 1.92 14.35
CA LEU A 151 -17.74 2.90 13.35
C LEU A 151 -19.26 2.87 13.16
N LYS A 152 -19.86 1.68 13.04
CA LYS A 152 -21.32 1.52 12.90
C LYS A 152 -22.06 1.78 14.22
N ALA A 153 -21.42 1.58 15.38
CA ALA A 153 -21.94 1.95 16.69
C ALA A 153 -21.82 3.46 17.02
N LEU A 154 -21.50 4.31 16.05
CA LEU A 154 -21.34 5.77 16.20
C LEU A 154 -20.22 6.18 17.17
N LYS A 155 -19.25 5.30 17.39
CA LYS A 155 -18.04 5.61 18.15
C LYS A 155 -16.96 6.16 17.21
N GLN A 156 -15.98 6.83 17.78
CA GLN A 156 -14.79 7.23 17.03
C GLN A 156 -14.01 5.98 16.64
N ALA A 157 -13.94 5.73 15.33
CA ALA A 157 -13.24 4.59 14.76
C ALA A 157 -12.80 4.94 13.33
N PRO A 158 -11.70 4.35 12.85
CA PRO A 158 -11.23 4.57 11.49
C PRO A 158 -12.17 3.93 10.47
N SER A 159 -12.15 4.49 9.27
CA SER A 159 -12.80 3.97 8.06
C SER A 159 -11.72 3.65 7.00
N CYS A 160 -12.11 3.13 5.84
CA CYS A 160 -11.20 2.78 4.76
C CYS A 160 -10.32 3.99 4.35
N ASP A 161 -10.92 5.18 4.31
CA ASP A 161 -10.28 6.46 3.95
C ASP A 161 -9.37 7.03 5.04
N THR A 162 -9.39 6.47 6.26
CA THR A 162 -8.46 6.85 7.34
C THR A 162 -7.06 6.28 7.08
N CYS A 163 -6.99 5.06 6.56
CA CYS A 163 -5.72 4.39 6.27
C CYS A 163 -5.31 4.49 4.81
N HIS A 164 -6.29 4.52 3.89
CA HIS A 164 -6.06 4.61 2.46
C HIS A 164 -6.54 5.95 1.94
N MET A 165 -5.64 6.77 1.42
CA MET A 165 -6.02 8.04 0.79
C MET A 165 -6.93 7.78 -0.42
N PRO A 166 -8.17 8.33 -0.46
CA PRO A 166 -9.18 7.93 -1.45
C PRO A 166 -8.85 8.33 -2.89
N HIS A 167 -8.05 9.39 -3.06
CA HIS A 167 -7.66 9.89 -4.39
C HIS A 167 -6.25 9.48 -4.81
N GLU A 168 -5.36 9.03 -3.92
CA GLU A 168 -4.03 8.53 -4.33
C GLU A 168 -3.99 6.99 -4.33
N PHE A 169 -4.82 6.36 -3.49
CA PHE A 169 -4.80 4.95 -3.11
C PHE A 169 -3.37 4.42 -2.92
N LYS A 170 -2.70 4.95 -1.89
CA LYS A 170 -1.38 4.49 -1.48
C LYS A 170 -1.53 3.35 -0.47
N VAL A 171 -0.87 2.22 -0.76
CA VAL A 171 -0.64 1.16 0.23
C VAL A 171 0.55 1.59 1.09
N LEU A 172 0.34 1.67 2.40
CA LEU A 172 1.37 2.11 3.35
C LEU A 172 2.44 1.03 3.53
N ASN A 173 3.69 1.44 3.77
CA ASN A 173 4.74 0.53 4.21
C ASN A 173 4.71 0.32 5.74
N ALA A 174 5.51 -0.61 6.26
CA ALA A 174 5.52 -0.96 7.69
C ALA A 174 5.72 0.24 8.63
N SER A 175 6.66 1.14 8.33
CA SER A 175 6.93 2.34 9.14
C SER A 175 5.74 3.30 9.10
N GLN A 176 5.14 3.50 7.93
CA GLN A 176 3.97 4.35 7.79
C GLN A 176 2.74 3.78 8.52
N PHE A 177 2.59 2.46 8.55
CA PHE A 177 1.57 1.80 9.36
C PHE A 177 1.78 2.04 10.85
N GLN A 178 3.02 1.94 11.34
CA GLN A 178 3.32 2.19 12.74
C GLN A 178 2.88 3.60 13.18
N ASP A 179 3.25 4.62 12.42
CA ASP A 179 2.91 6.02 12.72
C ASP A 179 1.40 6.24 12.68
N LEU A 180 0.73 5.70 11.66
CA LEU A 180 -0.72 5.82 11.50
C LEU A 180 -1.46 5.12 12.65
N CYS A 181 -1.12 3.89 12.97
CA CYS A 181 -1.78 3.14 14.04
C CYS A 181 -1.59 3.84 15.39
N SER A 182 -0.38 4.35 15.65
CA SER A 182 -0.03 5.04 16.91
C SER A 182 -0.80 6.34 17.12
N SER A 183 -1.37 6.94 16.07
CA SER A 183 -2.23 8.13 16.20
C SER A 183 -3.46 7.88 17.07
N CYS A 184 -3.95 6.64 17.12
CA CYS A 184 -5.08 6.21 17.95
C CYS A 184 -4.67 5.17 19.00
N HIS A 185 -3.80 4.22 18.64
CA HIS A 185 -3.35 3.16 19.52
C HIS A 185 -2.18 3.60 20.39
N ASN A 186 -2.47 4.31 21.48
CA ASN A 186 -1.48 4.83 22.39
C ASN A 186 -2.01 4.88 23.83
N ILE A 187 -1.09 5.13 24.76
CA ILE A 187 -1.37 5.20 26.19
C ILE A 187 -2.32 6.36 26.51
N ASP A 188 -2.16 7.51 25.85
CA ASP A 188 -2.94 8.73 26.12
C ASP A 188 -4.42 8.55 25.78
N MET A 189 -4.72 7.85 24.69
CA MET A 189 -6.09 7.51 24.29
C MET A 189 -6.63 6.26 24.99
N ASN A 190 -5.76 5.50 25.68
CA ASN A 190 -6.07 4.22 26.31
C ASN A 190 -6.70 3.20 25.34
N ILE A 191 -6.17 3.13 24.12
CA ILE A 191 -6.61 2.20 23.08
C ILE A 191 -5.43 1.28 22.74
N ALA A 192 -5.47 0.04 23.23
CA ALA A 192 -4.53 -1.06 22.94
C ALA A 192 -3.13 -0.59 22.40
N PRO A 193 -2.27 -0.02 23.27
CA PRO A 193 -1.03 0.65 22.86
C PRO A 193 0.03 -0.26 22.24
N ASP A 194 -0.12 -1.58 22.38
CA ASP A 194 0.74 -2.63 21.86
C ASP A 194 0.44 -3.01 20.40
N VAL A 195 -0.72 -2.61 19.87
CA VAL A 195 -1.17 -2.95 18.51
C VAL A 195 -0.24 -2.42 17.40
N PRO A 196 0.32 -1.20 17.46
CA PRO A 196 1.23 -0.72 16.40
C PRO A 196 2.46 -1.61 16.22
N GLU A 197 3.06 -2.08 17.32
CA GLU A 197 4.20 -3.00 17.27
C GLU A 197 3.80 -4.36 16.70
N GLN A 198 2.65 -4.90 17.12
CA GLN A 198 2.13 -6.17 16.58
C GLN A 198 1.83 -6.07 15.08
N ALA A 199 1.30 -4.93 14.61
CA ALA A 199 1.03 -4.70 13.20
C ALA A 199 2.34 -4.69 12.37
N VAL A 200 3.39 -4.03 12.88
CA VAL A 200 4.73 -4.04 12.25
C VAL A 200 5.28 -5.48 12.18
N ASN A 201 5.16 -6.24 13.26
CA ASN A 201 5.60 -7.64 13.29
C ASN A 201 4.86 -8.50 12.27
N ALA A 202 3.55 -8.31 12.13
CA ALA A 202 2.74 -8.99 11.12
C ALA A 202 3.19 -8.67 9.68
N ILE A 203 3.46 -7.39 9.37
CA ILE A 203 3.96 -6.97 8.05
C ILE A 203 5.35 -7.56 7.77
N ASN A 204 6.25 -7.49 8.76
CA ASN A 204 7.58 -8.09 8.65
C ASN A 204 7.51 -9.61 8.40
N ASN A 205 6.53 -10.30 9.01
CA ASN A 205 6.32 -11.72 8.77
C ASN A 205 5.80 -11.99 7.33
N ALA A 206 4.93 -11.12 6.81
CA ALA A 206 4.48 -11.22 5.42
C ALA A 206 5.63 -10.98 4.43
N ASP A 207 6.55 -10.06 4.72
CA ASP A 207 7.75 -9.85 3.90
C ASP A 207 8.73 -11.03 3.99
N LYS A 208 8.85 -11.64 5.16
CA LYS A 208 9.58 -12.91 5.32
C LYS A 208 8.98 -14.02 4.45
N LEU A 209 7.66 -14.17 4.43
CA LEU A 209 6.98 -15.12 3.53
C LEU A 209 7.33 -14.85 2.06
N LYS A 210 7.25 -13.59 1.62
CA LYS A 210 7.62 -13.22 0.23
C LYS A 210 9.06 -13.63 -0.09
N ASN A 211 9.98 -13.43 0.84
CA ASN A 211 11.37 -13.83 0.64
C ASN A 211 11.55 -15.36 0.58
N GLU A 212 10.88 -16.12 1.44
CA GLU A 212 10.92 -17.58 1.45
C GLU A 212 10.33 -18.16 0.15
N ILE A 213 9.25 -17.58 -0.37
CA ILE A 213 8.67 -17.94 -1.68
C ILE A 213 9.66 -17.66 -2.81
N ARG A 214 10.36 -16.51 -2.77
CA ARG A 214 11.35 -16.17 -3.80
C ARG A 214 12.52 -17.17 -3.83
N ILE A 215 12.96 -17.63 -2.65
CA ILE A 215 14.01 -18.66 -2.54
C ILE A 215 13.47 -19.99 -3.08
N ALA A 216 12.30 -20.42 -2.62
CA ALA A 216 11.66 -21.67 -3.06
C ALA A 216 11.46 -21.73 -4.58
N ASP A 217 11.01 -20.63 -5.20
CA ASP A 217 10.86 -20.53 -6.66
C ASP A 217 12.20 -20.68 -7.40
N ALA A 218 13.28 -20.10 -6.89
CA ALA A 218 14.62 -20.25 -7.46
C ALA A 218 15.12 -21.70 -7.34
N ASP A 219 14.92 -22.32 -6.18
CA ASP A 219 15.32 -23.71 -5.90
C ASP A 219 14.57 -24.71 -6.78
N VAL A 220 13.26 -24.54 -6.94
CA VAL A 220 12.43 -25.35 -7.85
C VAL A 220 12.93 -25.22 -9.29
N LYS A 221 13.20 -23.99 -9.76
CA LYS A 221 13.75 -23.75 -11.11
C LYS A 221 15.10 -24.42 -11.30
N GLN A 222 15.98 -24.35 -10.31
CA GLN A 222 17.29 -25.00 -10.35
C GLN A 222 17.17 -26.53 -10.34
N ALA A 223 16.34 -27.10 -9.46
CA ALA A 223 16.10 -28.54 -9.40
C ALA A 223 15.54 -29.07 -10.73
N LYS A 224 14.63 -28.33 -11.36
CA LYS A 224 14.10 -28.64 -12.69
C LYS A 224 15.17 -28.62 -13.78
N GLN A 225 16.08 -27.65 -13.75
CA GLN A 225 17.23 -27.60 -14.67
C GLN A 225 18.19 -28.78 -14.49
N GLN A 226 18.28 -29.32 -13.27
CA GLN A 226 19.05 -30.53 -12.95
C GLN A 226 18.34 -31.83 -13.33
N GLY A 227 17.14 -31.76 -13.92
CA GLY A 227 16.36 -32.94 -14.31
C GLY A 227 15.73 -33.71 -13.14
N LYS A 228 15.62 -33.08 -11.95
CA LYS A 228 14.93 -33.68 -10.80
C LYS A 228 13.41 -33.59 -10.96
N ASP A 229 12.70 -34.54 -10.37
CA ASP A 229 11.25 -34.41 -10.17
C ASP A 229 10.98 -33.33 -9.11
N VAL A 230 10.22 -32.32 -9.49
CA VAL A 230 9.87 -31.16 -8.64
C VAL A 230 8.38 -31.10 -8.32
N THR A 231 7.63 -32.16 -8.60
CA THR A 231 6.15 -32.15 -8.47
C THR A 231 5.71 -31.83 -7.04
N ALA A 232 6.34 -32.44 -6.04
CA ALA A 232 6.05 -32.16 -4.63
C ALA A 232 6.43 -30.71 -4.25
N ALA A 233 7.64 -30.30 -4.62
CA ALA A 233 8.11 -28.94 -4.34
C ALA A 233 7.23 -27.86 -4.96
N GLN A 234 6.83 -28.03 -6.23
CA GLN A 234 5.95 -27.08 -6.92
C GLN A 234 4.59 -26.96 -6.22
N LYS A 235 4.02 -28.07 -5.74
CA LYS A 235 2.75 -28.04 -5.00
C LYS A 235 2.86 -27.22 -3.72
N GLU A 236 3.94 -27.38 -2.97
CA GLU A 236 4.20 -26.61 -1.74
C GLU A 236 4.45 -25.12 -2.05
N LEU A 237 5.18 -24.82 -3.13
CA LEU A 237 5.39 -23.45 -3.61
C LEU A 237 4.07 -22.78 -3.99
N ASP A 238 3.21 -23.47 -4.73
CA ASP A 238 1.90 -22.97 -5.15
C ASP A 238 0.99 -22.70 -3.93
N ALA A 239 1.03 -23.55 -2.91
CA ALA A 239 0.32 -23.32 -1.65
C ALA A 239 0.81 -22.06 -0.92
N ALA A 240 2.13 -21.86 -0.83
CA ALA A 240 2.70 -20.66 -0.23
C ALA A 240 2.33 -19.38 -1.00
N ILE A 241 2.35 -19.45 -2.34
CA ILE A 241 1.94 -18.36 -3.24
C ILE A 241 0.46 -18.01 -3.02
N ALA A 242 -0.42 -19.01 -2.98
CA ALA A 242 -1.84 -18.80 -2.76
C ALA A 242 -2.12 -18.11 -1.41
N ILE A 243 -1.39 -18.51 -0.36
CA ILE A 243 -1.48 -17.86 0.96
C ILE A 243 -1.04 -16.40 0.86
N ARG A 244 0.14 -16.12 0.27
CA ARG A 244 0.65 -14.76 0.08
C ARG A 244 -0.34 -13.87 -0.66
N ASP A 245 -0.95 -14.39 -1.72
CA ASP A 245 -1.87 -13.64 -2.58
C ASP A 245 -3.18 -13.30 -1.87
N ASN A 246 -3.57 -14.09 -0.87
CA ASN A 246 -4.75 -13.83 -0.04
C ASN A 246 -4.46 -12.93 1.19
N LEU A 247 -3.19 -12.71 1.56
CA LEU A 247 -2.84 -11.88 2.72
C LEU A 247 -3.40 -10.45 2.67
N PRO A 248 -3.41 -9.74 1.52
CA PRO A 248 -3.99 -8.39 1.46
C PRO A 248 -5.47 -8.36 1.88
N ILE A 249 -6.26 -9.36 1.50
CA ILE A 249 -7.67 -9.47 1.90
C ILE A 249 -7.73 -9.74 3.42
N LEU A 250 -7.01 -10.75 3.89
CA LEU A 250 -6.99 -11.15 5.30
C LEU A 250 -6.57 -10.01 6.24
N TRP A 251 -5.63 -9.16 5.83
CA TRP A 251 -5.14 -8.01 6.59
C TRP A 251 -6.28 -7.09 7.05
N HIS A 252 -7.33 -6.94 6.22
CA HIS A 252 -8.45 -6.06 6.51
C HIS A 252 -9.34 -6.54 7.68
N SER A 253 -9.17 -7.78 8.15
CA SER A 253 -9.82 -8.25 9.39
C SER A 253 -9.24 -7.60 10.65
N PHE A 254 -8.00 -7.09 10.58
CA PHE A 254 -7.21 -6.63 11.72
C PHE A 254 -7.07 -7.66 12.86
N ASN A 255 -7.24 -8.95 12.53
CA ASN A 255 -6.98 -10.06 13.44
C ASN A 255 -5.51 -10.48 13.34
N LEU A 256 -4.64 -9.77 14.06
CA LEU A 256 -3.19 -9.97 13.99
C LEU A 256 -2.75 -11.40 14.37
N PRO A 257 -3.31 -12.06 15.41
CA PRO A 257 -2.99 -13.45 15.70
C PRO A 257 -3.31 -14.41 14.55
N ASN A 258 -4.49 -14.26 13.92
CA ASN A 258 -4.86 -15.08 12.77
C ASN A 258 -3.96 -14.80 11.56
N PHE A 259 -3.68 -13.52 11.29
CA PHE A 259 -2.79 -13.12 10.20
C PHE A 259 -1.39 -13.73 10.36
N GLN A 260 -0.85 -13.72 11.58
CA GLN A 260 0.43 -14.33 11.87
C GLN A 260 0.41 -15.85 11.64
N ASN A 261 -0.61 -16.55 12.13
CA ASN A 261 -0.75 -18.00 11.94
C ASN A 261 -0.83 -18.40 10.45
N VAL A 262 -1.63 -17.68 9.66
CA VAL A 262 -1.75 -17.92 8.21
C VAL A 262 -0.42 -17.67 7.50
N THR A 263 0.28 -16.60 7.88
CA THR A 263 1.59 -16.27 7.30
C THR A 263 2.66 -17.31 7.67
N ASP A 264 2.68 -17.78 8.91
CA ASP A 264 3.59 -18.84 9.38
C ASP A 264 3.34 -20.17 8.66
N THR A 265 2.08 -20.47 8.35
CA THR A 265 1.69 -21.61 7.52
C THR A 265 2.27 -21.47 6.10
N GLY A 266 2.15 -20.29 5.49
CA GLY A 266 2.78 -20.00 4.19
C GLY A 266 4.30 -20.16 4.21
N ILE A 267 4.97 -19.72 5.27
CA ILE A 267 6.43 -19.86 5.42
C ILE A 267 6.80 -21.35 5.51
N THR A 268 5.98 -22.14 6.21
CA THR A 268 6.18 -23.58 6.33
C THR A 268 6.08 -24.26 4.96
N HIS A 269 5.07 -23.93 4.15
CA HIS A 269 4.96 -24.42 2.77
C HIS A 269 6.15 -24.02 1.90
N ALA A 270 6.58 -22.75 1.94
CA ALA A 270 7.73 -22.29 1.17
C ALA A 270 9.01 -23.06 1.54
N ARG A 271 9.23 -23.33 2.83
CA ARG A 271 10.37 -24.10 3.33
C ARG A 271 10.27 -25.60 2.98
N ALA A 272 9.08 -26.17 2.99
CA ALA A 272 8.85 -27.53 2.51
C ALA A 272 9.22 -27.65 1.02
N SER A 273 8.80 -26.67 0.19
CA SER A 273 9.19 -26.60 -1.22
C SER A 273 10.71 -26.57 -1.43
N GLN A 274 11.43 -25.80 -0.62
CA GLN A 274 12.90 -25.72 -0.66
C GLN A 274 13.53 -27.09 -0.34
N ALA A 275 13.05 -27.75 0.72
CA ALA A 275 13.51 -29.08 1.11
C ALA A 275 13.23 -30.14 0.02
N ASP A 276 12.03 -30.15 -0.55
CA ASP A 276 11.61 -31.07 -1.62
C ASP A 276 12.37 -30.83 -2.94
N SER A 277 12.89 -29.61 -3.14
CA SER A 277 13.78 -29.27 -4.27
C SER A 277 15.22 -29.73 -4.05
N GLY A 278 15.55 -30.21 -2.85
CA GLY A 278 16.91 -30.61 -2.44
C GLY A 278 17.79 -29.44 -1.99
N PHE A 279 17.19 -28.30 -1.62
CA PHE A 279 17.86 -27.10 -1.14
C PHE A 279 17.24 -26.66 0.20
N PRO A 280 17.33 -27.48 1.27
CA PRO A 280 16.63 -27.18 2.52
C PRO A 280 17.10 -25.83 3.11
N PRO A 281 16.19 -25.06 3.73
CA PRO A 281 16.52 -23.79 4.36
C PRO A 281 17.60 -23.99 5.42
N ALA A 282 18.50 -23.00 5.56
CA ALA A 282 19.47 -22.99 6.64
C ALA A 282 18.75 -23.14 7.99
N LYS A 283 19.19 -24.10 8.82
CA LYS A 283 18.67 -24.24 10.19
C LYS A 283 18.87 -22.90 10.93
N PRO A 284 17.87 -22.42 11.69
CA PRO A 284 18.07 -21.27 12.56
C PRO A 284 19.30 -21.53 13.42
N SER A 285 20.24 -20.58 13.46
CA SER A 285 21.35 -20.65 14.40
C SER A 285 20.76 -20.54 15.81
N THR A 286 20.58 -21.67 16.49
CA THR A 286 20.40 -21.68 17.94
C THR A 286 21.59 -20.90 18.50
N PRO A 287 21.40 -19.84 19.31
CA PRO A 287 22.52 -19.19 19.98
C PRO A 287 23.24 -20.27 20.78
N GLY A 288 24.38 -20.71 20.26
CA GLY A 288 25.13 -21.82 20.84
C GLY A 288 25.61 -21.45 22.23
N PHE A 289 25.86 -22.47 23.04
CA PHE A 289 26.51 -22.44 24.35
C PHE A 289 27.76 -21.52 24.43
N GLU A 290 28.30 -21.08 23.30
CA GLU A 290 29.41 -20.14 23.18
C GLU A 290 29.15 -18.77 23.83
N ILE A 291 27.90 -18.24 23.78
CA ILE A 291 27.59 -16.97 24.47
C ILE A 291 27.66 -17.15 25.99
N ILE A 292 27.26 -18.30 26.51
CA ILE A 292 27.31 -18.61 27.95
C ILE A 292 28.77 -18.77 28.42
N LEU A 293 29.62 -19.40 27.61
CA LEU A 293 31.06 -19.54 27.91
C LEU A 293 31.80 -18.20 27.86
N SER A 294 31.44 -17.33 26.91
CA SER A 294 32.07 -16.00 26.80
C SER A 294 31.71 -15.08 27.98
N LEU A 295 30.46 -15.12 28.47
CA LEU A 295 30.05 -14.39 29.68
C LEU A 295 30.70 -14.96 30.96
N ALA A 296 30.79 -16.29 31.10
CA ALA A 296 31.47 -16.92 32.23
C ALA A 296 32.98 -16.60 32.26
N GLY A 297 33.62 -16.52 31.10
CA GLY A 297 35.01 -16.11 30.94
C GLY A 297 35.23 -14.66 31.35
N ILE A 298 34.36 -13.74 30.91
CA ILE A 298 34.43 -12.32 31.27
C ILE A 298 34.22 -12.11 32.78
N ILE A 299 33.26 -12.82 33.38
CA ILE A 299 33.00 -12.76 34.83
C ILE A 299 34.20 -13.29 35.63
N SER A 300 34.82 -14.38 35.15
CA SER A 300 35.99 -14.97 35.82
C SER A 300 37.21 -14.06 35.74
N ILE A 301 37.44 -13.39 34.60
CA ILE A 301 38.50 -12.37 34.47
C ILE A 301 38.22 -11.16 35.37
N TYR A 302 36.97 -10.67 35.40
CA TYR A 302 36.57 -9.57 36.28
C TYR A 302 36.81 -9.91 37.76
N LEU A 303 36.39 -11.10 38.21
CA LEU A 303 36.58 -11.56 39.59
C LEU A 303 38.07 -11.75 39.93
N LEU A 304 38.89 -12.23 38.99
CA LEU A 304 40.34 -12.35 39.20
C LEU A 304 41.04 -10.98 39.28
N MET A 305 40.59 -10.00 38.50
CA MET A 305 41.13 -8.63 38.54
C MET A 305 40.74 -7.87 39.81
N HIS A 306 39.58 -8.15 40.41
CA HIS A 306 39.11 -7.50 41.63
C HIS A 306 39.55 -8.18 42.93
N ARG A 307 40.11 -9.39 42.88
CA ARG A 307 40.64 -10.10 44.06
C ARG A 307 42.09 -9.74 44.42
N ARG A 308 42.75 -8.91 43.60
CA ARG A 308 44.16 -8.46 43.76
C ARG A 308 44.29 -7.00 44.20
N ARG A 309 43.25 -6.41 44.76
CA ARG A 309 43.31 -5.13 45.48
C ARG A 309 43.10 -5.36 46.97
#